data_AF-K1XJP2-F1
#
_entry.id   AF-K1XJP2-F1
#
_cell.length_a   1.000
_cell.length_b   1.000
_cell.length_c   1.000
_cell.angle_alpha   90.00
_cell.angle_beta   90.00
_cell.angle_gamma   90.00
#
_symmetry.space_group_name_H-M   'P 1'
#
loop_
_entity.id
_entity.type
_entity.pdbx_description
1 polymer ?
#
loop_
_entity_poly.entity_id
_entity_poly.type
_entity_poly.pdbx_seq_one_letter_code
_entity_poly.pdbx_strand_id
1 'polypeptide(L)'
;MCRAADPTVLLDIRPNPRQPAATIMFPTTSLLIALLPLLTAADPLAYPAPDNPFFTYKPLTLTFHGGPATYDLAFRADGNTYSVSNPLAVSEITVTPADFDIYYSCNFYFKDDGGKQVAVTRDADGNGVHVGPPRAVTGVSCQPTGDQGICLPVYATCQWCGGMNGQGGCRLLNCCSGYCAATKCRKTS
;
A
#
# COMPACT_ATOMS: atom_id res chain seq x y z
N MET A 1 2.53 -0.94 -26.63
CA MET A 1 1.76 -2.02 -27.30
C MET A 1 1.32 -2.99 -26.23
N CYS A 2 0.14 -2.80 -25.65
CA CYS A 2 -0.39 -3.72 -24.63
C CYS A 2 -1.28 -4.75 -25.33
N ARG A 3 -0.92 -6.02 -25.21
CA ARG A 3 -1.69 -7.16 -25.73
C ARG A 3 -2.78 -7.49 -24.71
N ALA A 4 -4.02 -7.54 -25.16
CA ALA A 4 -5.16 -7.98 -24.38
C ALA A 4 -5.06 -9.49 -24.09
N ALA A 5 -5.38 -9.90 -22.86
CA ALA A 5 -5.59 -11.30 -22.49
C ALA A 5 -7.10 -11.55 -22.29
N ASP A 6 -7.54 -12.62 -22.92
CA ASP A 6 -8.87 -13.16 -23.16
C ASP A 6 -9.48 -13.82 -21.90
N PRO A 7 -10.78 -13.65 -21.57
CA PRO A 7 -11.42 -14.33 -20.46
C PRO A 7 -12.24 -15.53 -20.94
N THR A 8 -11.64 -16.72 -21.04
CA THR A 8 -12.41 -17.97 -21.16
C THR A 8 -11.78 -19.09 -20.34
N VAL A 9 -12.18 -19.22 -19.07
CA VAL A 9 -12.05 -20.48 -18.32
C VAL A 9 -13.37 -20.75 -17.58
N LEU A 10 -14.22 -21.50 -18.26
CA LEU A 10 -15.45 -22.10 -17.76
C LEU A 10 -15.08 -23.34 -16.92
N LEU A 11 -15.21 -23.25 -15.60
CA LEU A 11 -15.04 -24.41 -14.71
C LEU A 11 -16.34 -25.21 -14.65
N ASP A 12 -16.33 -26.32 -15.39
CA ASP A 12 -17.32 -27.41 -15.44
C ASP A 12 -17.34 -28.15 -14.09
N ILE A 13 -18.41 -27.96 -13.31
CA ILE A 13 -18.69 -28.75 -12.09
C ILE A 13 -19.65 -29.86 -12.46
N ARG A 14 -19.12 -31.07 -12.69
CA ARG A 14 -19.92 -32.29 -12.78
C ARG A 14 -20.30 -32.79 -11.38
N PRO A 15 -21.56 -33.16 -11.12
CA PRO A 15 -21.95 -33.87 -9.90
C PRO A 15 -21.68 -35.39 -10.04
N ASN A 16 -21.11 -35.98 -8.99
CA ASN A 16 -20.87 -37.42 -8.82
C ASN A 16 -22.13 -38.13 -8.27
N PRO A 17 -22.65 -39.19 -8.93
CA PRO A 17 -23.82 -39.92 -8.44
C PRO A 17 -23.45 -41.35 -7.99
N ARG A 18 -23.30 -41.56 -6.67
CA ARG A 18 -23.38 -42.86 -5.94
C ARG A 18 -23.70 -42.47 -4.49
N GLN A 19 -24.62 -43.04 -3.71
CA GLN A 19 -25.26 -44.35 -3.65
C GLN A 19 -26.40 -44.29 -2.57
N PRO A 20 -27.10 -45.37 -2.17
CA PRO A 20 -28.56 -45.46 -2.27
C PRO A 20 -29.34 -45.37 -0.94
N ALA A 21 -30.66 -45.35 -1.15
CA ALA A 21 -31.76 -45.35 -0.19
C ALA A 21 -31.62 -46.30 1.01
N ALA A 22 -31.97 -45.78 2.19
CA ALA A 22 -32.39 -46.57 3.34
C ALA A 22 -33.71 -45.99 3.88
N THR A 23 -34.79 -46.71 3.59
CA THR A 23 -36.12 -46.54 4.19
C THR A 23 -36.08 -47.03 5.63
N ILE A 24 -36.43 -46.18 6.59
CA ILE A 24 -36.85 -46.61 7.93
C ILE A 24 -38.10 -45.82 8.31
N MET A 25 -39.18 -46.56 8.51
CA MET A 25 -40.54 -46.16 8.82
C MET A 25 -40.77 -46.52 10.29
N PHE A 26 -41.17 -45.59 11.18
CA PHE A 26 -41.71 -45.88 12.53
C PHE A 26 -42.33 -44.58 13.15
N PRO A 27 -43.19 -44.67 14.19
CA PRO A 27 -44.59 -44.26 14.07
C PRO A 27 -44.97 -42.98 14.82
N THR A 28 -46.20 -42.55 14.53
CA THR A 28 -46.98 -41.46 15.10
C THR A 28 -47.17 -41.52 16.61
N THR A 29 -46.83 -40.44 17.33
CA THR A 29 -47.51 -40.02 18.57
C THR A 29 -47.33 -38.53 18.86
N SER A 30 -48.48 -37.86 19.00
CA SER A 30 -48.82 -36.75 19.90
C SER A 30 -47.89 -35.53 20.07
N LEU A 31 -48.25 -34.49 19.33
CA LEU A 31 -48.63 -33.15 19.81
C LEU A 31 -48.09 -32.71 21.18
N LEU A 32 -47.03 -31.90 21.16
CA LEU A 32 -46.75 -30.87 22.17
C LEU A 32 -46.15 -29.65 21.47
N ILE A 33 -46.97 -28.60 21.39
CA ILE A 33 -46.66 -27.29 20.83
C ILE A 33 -45.72 -26.56 21.80
N ALA A 34 -44.51 -26.26 21.36
CA ALA A 34 -43.61 -25.32 22.02
C ALA A 34 -42.95 -24.41 20.98
N LEU A 35 -43.52 -23.22 20.85
CA LEU A 35 -42.98 -21.95 20.37
C LEU A 35 -41.51 -21.94 19.87
N LEU A 36 -41.31 -22.03 18.56
CA LEU A 36 -40.22 -21.33 17.87
C LEU A 36 -40.86 -20.56 16.71
N PRO A 37 -40.79 -19.22 16.74
CA PRO A 37 -39.93 -18.60 15.74
C PRO A 37 -39.25 -17.37 16.30
N LEU A 38 -37.96 -17.20 16.01
CA LEU A 38 -37.45 -15.93 15.48
C LEU A 38 -36.03 -16.18 14.98
N LEU A 39 -35.94 -16.07 13.66
CA LEU A 39 -34.70 -16.03 12.89
C LEU A 39 -33.69 -15.11 13.57
N THR A 40 -32.47 -15.62 13.72
CA THR A 40 -31.28 -14.83 13.91
C THR A 40 -31.13 -13.84 12.75
N ALA A 41 -31.54 -12.59 12.96
CA ALA A 41 -31.06 -11.49 12.14
C ALA A 41 -29.58 -11.30 12.51
N ALA A 42 -28.69 -11.94 11.76
CA ALA A 42 -27.31 -11.51 11.72
C ALA A 42 -27.32 -10.18 10.94
N ASP A 43 -27.39 -9.07 11.64
CA ASP A 43 -27.05 -7.78 11.05
C ASP A 43 -25.59 -7.87 10.61
N PRO A 44 -25.27 -7.79 9.30
CA PRO A 44 -23.93 -7.39 8.96
C PRO A 44 -23.78 -5.98 9.54
N LEU A 45 -22.86 -5.82 10.48
CA LEU A 45 -22.27 -4.52 10.77
C LEU A 45 -21.56 -4.06 9.48
N ALA A 46 -22.33 -3.64 8.48
CA ALA A 46 -21.88 -2.70 7.47
C ALA A 46 -21.72 -1.38 8.21
N TYR A 47 -20.65 -1.30 9.00
CA TYR A 47 -20.15 -0.04 9.51
C TYR A 47 -19.86 0.77 8.25
N PRO A 48 -20.57 1.88 7.98
CA PRO A 48 -20.13 2.78 6.93
C PRO A 48 -18.73 3.20 7.34
N ALA A 49 -17.71 2.71 6.62
CA ALA A 49 -16.34 3.17 6.82
C ALA A 49 -16.44 4.69 6.74
N PRO A 50 -16.21 5.43 7.83
CA PRO A 50 -16.31 6.88 7.77
C PRO A 50 -15.37 7.29 6.65
N ASP A 51 -15.90 8.02 5.67
CA ASP A 51 -15.08 8.85 4.80
C ASP A 51 -14.31 9.77 5.75
N ASN A 52 -13.13 9.35 6.21
CA ASN A 52 -12.44 9.99 7.32
C ASN A 52 -12.19 11.46 6.94
N PRO A 53 -12.87 12.44 7.57
CA PRO A 53 -12.76 13.83 7.17
C PRO A 53 -11.39 14.44 7.51
N PHE A 54 -10.50 13.68 8.16
CA PHE A 54 -9.18 14.12 8.60
C PHE A 54 -8.05 13.19 8.16
N PHE A 55 -8.14 12.58 6.98
CA PHE A 55 -6.98 11.88 6.44
C PHE A 55 -5.82 12.87 6.25
N THR A 56 -4.69 12.57 6.91
CA THR A 56 -3.45 13.32 6.75
C THR A 56 -2.35 12.35 6.37
N TYR A 57 -1.53 12.73 5.40
CA TYR A 57 -0.33 11.98 5.04
C TYR A 57 0.72 12.10 6.14
N LYS A 58 1.48 11.01 6.32
CA LYS A 58 2.55 10.94 7.32
C LYS A 58 3.56 12.08 7.09
N PRO A 59 3.85 12.93 8.10
CA PRO A 59 4.90 13.94 8.00
C PRO A 59 6.26 13.27 7.99
N LEU A 60 7.13 13.69 7.07
CA LEU A 60 8.51 13.25 6.98
C LEU A 60 9.41 14.47 6.96
N THR A 61 10.52 14.38 7.70
CA THR A 61 11.68 15.25 7.56
C THR A 61 12.87 14.38 7.20
N LEU A 62 13.43 14.59 6.01
CA LEU A 62 14.66 13.95 5.59
C LEU A 62 15.83 14.88 5.85
N THR A 63 16.85 14.38 6.54
CA THR A 63 18.12 15.08 6.74
C THR A 63 19.15 14.45 5.82
N PHE A 64 19.78 15.28 5.00
CA PHE A 64 20.80 14.87 4.05
C PHE A 64 22.17 15.28 4.58
N HIS A 65 23.09 14.33 4.65
CA HIS A 65 24.43 14.51 5.18
C HIS A 65 25.46 14.42 4.05
N GLY A 66 26.32 15.43 3.95
CA GLY A 66 27.40 15.50 2.97
C GLY A 66 28.68 16.04 3.61
N GLY A 67 29.59 15.14 3.97
CA GLY A 67 30.80 15.51 4.72
C GLY A 67 30.42 16.20 6.05
N PRO A 68 30.92 17.42 6.33
CA PRO A 68 30.58 18.16 7.55
C PRO A 68 29.27 18.96 7.45
N ALA A 69 28.59 18.97 6.30
CA ALA A 69 27.41 19.79 6.06
C ALA A 69 26.13 18.96 5.98
N THR A 70 25.01 19.57 6.38
CA THR A 70 23.68 18.94 6.36
C THR A 70 22.60 19.91 5.87
N TYR A 71 21.49 19.38 5.39
CA TYR A 71 20.25 20.15 5.17
C TYR A 71 19.01 19.26 5.34
N ASP A 72 17.87 19.89 5.62
CA ASP A 72 16.60 19.19 5.84
C ASP A 72 15.58 19.46 4.72
N LEU A 73 14.74 18.46 4.45
CA LEU A 73 13.55 18.57 3.61
C LEU A 73 12.34 18.03 4.38
N ALA A 74 11.42 18.92 4.75
CA ALA A 74 10.16 18.56 5.38
C ALA A 74 9.04 18.48 4.33
N PHE A 75 8.32 17.37 4.28
CA PHE A 75 7.21 17.14 3.36
C PHE A 75 6.26 16.07 3.89
N ARG A 76 5.25 15.71 3.09
CA ARG A 76 4.28 14.66 3.43
C ARG A 76 4.47 13.46 2.50
N ALA A 77 4.33 12.25 3.03
CA ALA A 77 4.37 11.01 2.26
C ALA A 77 3.10 10.85 1.41
N ASP A 78 2.92 11.66 0.38
CA ASP A 78 1.72 11.76 -0.46
C ASP A 78 1.90 11.19 -1.87
N GLY A 79 3.08 10.66 -2.18
CA GLY A 79 3.45 10.16 -3.49
C GLY A 79 3.88 11.23 -4.49
N ASN A 80 3.85 12.51 -4.13
CA ASN A 80 4.38 13.56 -4.99
C ASN A 80 5.90 13.52 -5.03
N THR A 81 6.48 14.12 -6.08
CA THR A 81 7.92 14.34 -6.17
C THR A 81 8.24 15.74 -5.73
N TYR A 82 9.11 15.87 -4.74
CA TYR A 82 9.60 17.13 -4.19
C TYR A 82 10.98 17.41 -4.78
N SER A 83 11.10 18.53 -5.49
CA SER A 83 12.37 18.95 -6.08
C SER A 83 13.29 19.52 -5.01
N VAL A 84 14.59 19.19 -5.10
CA VAL A 84 15.63 19.65 -4.20
C VAL A 84 16.67 20.42 -5.01
N SER A 85 16.92 21.67 -4.65
CA SER A 85 17.86 22.56 -5.33
C SER A 85 19.10 22.84 -4.47
N ASN A 86 19.70 21.79 -3.90
CA ASN A 86 20.90 21.90 -3.07
C ASN A 86 22.08 21.19 -3.76
N PRO A 87 23.24 21.85 -3.97
CA PRO A 87 24.39 21.25 -4.63
C PRO A 87 25.21 20.30 -3.74
N LEU A 88 24.88 20.15 -2.45
CA LEU A 88 25.62 19.31 -1.52
C LEU A 88 25.68 17.85 -2.00
N ALA A 89 26.89 17.28 -2.07
CA ALA A 89 27.08 15.87 -2.38
C ALA A 89 26.73 15.04 -1.14
N VAL A 90 25.60 14.34 -1.20
CA VAL A 90 25.05 13.58 -0.08
C VAL A 90 25.64 12.18 -0.05
N SER A 91 26.16 11.77 1.11
CA SER A 91 26.66 10.42 1.39
C SER A 91 25.70 9.60 2.26
N GLU A 92 24.81 10.26 2.99
CA GLU A 92 23.85 9.62 3.88
C GLU A 92 22.56 10.43 3.98
N ILE A 93 21.43 9.75 4.12
CA ILE A 93 20.11 10.36 4.29
C ILE A 93 19.43 9.67 5.46
N THR A 94 18.97 10.43 6.43
CA THR A 94 18.23 9.94 7.60
C THR A 94 16.82 10.51 7.62
N VAL A 95 15.87 9.81 8.26
CA VAL A 95 14.46 10.22 8.32
C VAL A 95 13.98 10.43 9.75
N THR A 96 13.15 11.46 9.92
CA THR A 96 12.30 11.65 11.08
C THR A 96 10.84 11.68 10.61
N PRO A 97 9.93 10.90 11.21
CA PRO A 97 10.16 9.94 12.30
C PRO A 97 10.87 8.66 11.83
N ALA A 98 11.59 8.01 12.74
CA ALA A 98 12.43 6.83 12.47
C ALA A 98 11.62 5.57 12.07
N ASP A 99 10.33 5.52 12.35
CA ASP A 99 9.44 4.40 12.01
C ASP A 99 9.04 4.37 10.51
N PHE A 100 9.68 5.17 9.66
CA PHE A 100 9.45 5.18 8.21
C PHE A 100 10.67 4.68 7.44
N ASP A 101 10.55 3.51 6.80
CA ASP A 101 11.65 2.94 6.02
C ASP A 101 11.77 3.63 4.65
N ILE A 102 12.68 4.60 4.55
CA ILE A 102 12.94 5.35 3.31
C ILE A 102 13.60 4.52 2.21
N TYR A 103 14.27 3.41 2.54
CA TYR A 103 14.93 2.57 1.55
C TYR A 103 13.89 1.84 0.68
N TYR A 104 12.85 1.29 1.30
CA TYR A 104 11.76 0.59 0.58
C TYR A 104 10.61 1.49 0.15
N SER A 105 10.45 2.64 0.82
CA SER A 105 9.28 3.49 0.60
C SER A 105 9.58 4.72 -0.25
N CYS A 106 10.84 5.12 -0.45
CA CYS A 106 11.18 6.30 -1.23
C CYS A 106 11.98 5.99 -2.50
N ASN A 107 11.87 6.90 -3.46
CA ASN A 107 12.71 7.03 -4.63
C ASN A 107 13.52 8.33 -4.47
N PHE A 108 14.84 8.20 -4.56
CA PHE A 108 15.76 9.33 -4.57
C PHE A 108 16.23 9.59 -6.00
N TYR A 109 16.08 10.83 -6.44
CA TYR A 109 16.58 11.29 -7.73
C TYR A 109 17.87 12.04 -7.49
N PHE A 110 18.92 11.64 -8.20
CA PHE A 110 20.23 12.24 -8.09
C PHE A 110 20.56 13.01 -9.36
N LYS A 111 21.40 14.03 -9.23
CA LYS A 111 21.96 14.75 -10.36
C LYS A 111 22.73 13.76 -11.24
N ASP A 112 22.54 13.86 -12.56
CA ASP A 112 23.33 13.06 -13.49
C ASP A 112 24.82 13.45 -13.40
N ASP A 113 25.67 12.43 -13.43
CA ASP A 113 27.14 12.57 -13.41
C ASP A 113 27.75 11.75 -14.57
N GLY A 114 27.22 11.97 -15.78
CA GLY A 114 27.64 11.25 -16.97
C GLY A 114 27.24 9.77 -16.96
N GLY A 115 26.04 9.46 -16.46
CA GLY A 115 25.49 8.10 -16.47
C GLY A 115 26.06 7.16 -15.40
N LYS A 116 26.87 7.66 -14.46
CA LYS A 116 27.35 6.83 -13.33
C LYS A 116 26.18 6.40 -12.46
N GLN A 117 26.15 5.11 -12.13
CA GLN A 117 25.17 4.56 -11.20
C GLN A 117 25.44 5.08 -9.79
N VAL A 118 24.38 5.40 -9.06
CA VAL A 118 24.44 5.56 -7.60
C VAL A 118 23.84 4.32 -6.97
N ALA A 119 24.62 3.73 -6.07
CA ALA A 119 24.15 2.74 -5.14
C ALA A 119 23.57 3.47 -3.93
N VAL A 120 22.38 3.05 -3.54
CA VAL A 120 21.78 3.44 -2.28
C VAL A 120 21.63 2.16 -1.47
N THR A 121 22.15 2.15 -0.26
CA THR A 121 22.11 0.98 0.63
C THR A 121 21.43 1.36 1.92
N ARG A 122 20.60 0.47 2.46
CA ARG A 122 19.94 0.68 3.75
C ARG A 122 20.99 0.74 4.86
N ASP A 123 20.81 1.69 5.78
CA ASP A 123 21.57 1.76 7.02
C ASP A 123 21.22 0.55 7.93
N ALA A 124 22.16 0.17 8.81
CA ALA A 124 22.01 -0.90 9.79
C ALA A 124 20.82 -0.65 10.73
N ASP A 125 20.63 0.59 11.15
CA ASP A 125 19.53 0.98 12.05
C ASP A 125 18.18 1.08 11.34
N GLY A 126 18.17 1.02 10.00
CA GLY A 126 16.97 1.02 9.17
C GLY A 126 16.25 2.37 9.04
N ASN A 127 16.79 3.42 9.67
CA ASN A 127 16.23 4.78 9.68
C ASN A 127 16.92 5.69 8.65
N GLY A 128 17.75 5.11 7.79
CA GLY A 128 18.59 5.85 6.88
C GLY A 128 19.03 5.03 5.69
N VAL A 129 19.69 5.71 4.77
CA VAL A 129 20.38 5.12 3.62
C VAL A 129 21.73 5.77 3.40
N HIS A 130 22.72 4.98 3.03
CA HIS A 130 23.98 5.48 2.50
C HIS A 130 23.90 5.60 0.97
N VAL A 131 24.56 6.62 0.44
CA VAL A 131 24.60 6.97 -0.98
C VAL A 131 26.04 6.91 -1.46
N GLY A 132 26.32 5.95 -2.34
CA GLY A 132 27.66 5.70 -2.87
C GLY A 132 27.67 5.64 -4.40
N PRO A 133 28.53 6.42 -5.09
CA PRO A 133 29.35 7.52 -4.57
C PRO A 133 28.49 8.73 -4.13
N PRO A 134 28.99 9.60 -3.23
CA PRO A 134 28.24 10.78 -2.77
C PRO A 134 27.81 11.68 -3.92
N ARG A 135 26.53 12.09 -3.95
CA ARG A 135 25.97 12.86 -5.06
C ARG A 135 24.85 13.79 -4.63
N ALA A 136 24.68 14.89 -5.35
CA ALA A 136 23.60 15.83 -5.10
C ALA A 136 22.24 15.21 -5.43
N VAL A 137 21.30 15.35 -4.49
CA VAL A 137 19.90 14.92 -4.65
C VAL A 137 19.13 16.03 -5.36
N THR A 138 18.43 15.69 -6.44
CA THR A 138 17.61 16.61 -7.25
C THR A 138 16.13 16.49 -6.92
N GLY A 139 15.72 15.38 -6.31
CA GLY A 139 14.36 15.24 -5.82
C GLY A 139 14.14 13.98 -5.01
N VAL A 140 13.02 13.94 -4.30
CA VAL A 140 12.58 12.79 -3.52
C VAL A 140 11.10 12.57 -3.73
N SER A 141 10.70 11.31 -3.81
CA SER A 141 9.29 10.91 -3.76
C SER A 141 9.14 9.72 -2.85
N CYS A 142 8.14 9.73 -1.97
CA CYS A 142 7.89 8.63 -1.02
C CYS A 142 6.47 8.09 -1.15
N GLN A 143 6.32 6.81 -0.88
CA GLN A 143 5.07 6.07 -1.00
C GLN A 143 3.96 6.77 -0.22
N PRO A 144 2.78 7.00 -0.84
CA PRO A 144 1.59 7.49 -0.16
C PRO A 144 1.31 6.68 1.11
N THR A 145 1.38 7.33 2.27
CA THR A 145 1.20 6.70 3.58
C THR A 145 0.40 7.63 4.48
N GLY A 146 -0.71 7.14 5.03
CA GLY A 146 -1.48 7.88 6.03
C GLY A 146 -0.75 7.92 7.38
N ASP A 147 -0.93 8.99 8.13
CA ASP A 147 -0.33 9.18 9.47
C ASP A 147 -0.72 8.06 10.45
N GLN A 148 -1.92 7.49 10.28
CA GLN A 148 -2.45 6.36 11.07
C GLN A 148 -2.34 4.99 10.35
N GLY A 149 -1.64 4.95 9.20
CA GLY A 149 -1.00 3.73 8.69
C GLY A 149 -1.84 2.60 8.06
N ILE A 150 -3.15 2.71 7.84
CA ILE A 150 -3.94 1.52 7.45
C ILE A 150 -4.43 1.53 5.99
N CYS A 151 -4.74 2.70 5.42
CA CYS A 151 -5.31 2.81 4.08
C CYS A 151 -5.26 4.24 3.54
N LEU A 152 -5.48 4.41 2.23
CA LEU A 152 -5.52 5.69 1.52
C LEU A 152 -6.96 6.18 1.31
N PRO A 153 -7.21 7.50 1.35
CA PRO A 153 -8.54 8.05 1.16
C PRO A 153 -8.97 7.93 -0.30
N VAL A 154 -10.26 8.12 -0.55
CA VAL A 154 -10.81 8.17 -1.90
C VAL A 154 -10.07 9.25 -2.72
N TYR A 155 -9.77 8.94 -3.98
CA TYR A 155 -8.98 9.76 -4.91
C TYR A 155 -7.48 9.94 -4.59
N ALA A 156 -6.95 9.35 -3.52
CA ALA A 156 -5.50 9.27 -3.35
C ALA A 156 -4.85 8.38 -4.41
N THR A 157 -3.56 8.61 -4.65
CA THR A 157 -2.74 7.78 -5.54
C THR A 157 -2.49 6.43 -4.88
N CYS A 158 -3.07 5.37 -5.43
CA CYS A 158 -2.97 4.00 -4.89
C CYS A 158 -2.05 3.10 -5.70
N GLN A 159 -1.51 3.56 -6.82
CA GLN A 159 -0.42 2.87 -7.51
C GLN A 159 0.89 3.54 -7.16
N TRP A 160 1.81 2.77 -6.58
CA TRP A 160 3.15 3.23 -6.27
C TRP A 160 4.15 2.48 -7.13
N CYS A 161 4.81 3.22 -8.01
CA CYS A 161 5.90 2.72 -8.84
C CYS A 161 7.20 3.23 -8.25
N GLY A 162 7.81 2.41 -7.40
CA GLY A 162 8.92 2.85 -6.58
C GLY A 162 9.22 1.93 -5.42
N GLY A 163 10.25 2.28 -4.66
CA GLY A 163 10.82 1.45 -3.61
C GLY A 163 12.06 0.72 -4.09
N MET A 164 13.04 0.57 -3.18
CA MET A 164 14.42 0.23 -3.52
C MET A 164 14.98 1.19 -4.58
N ASN A 165 14.78 2.51 -4.44
CA ASN A 165 15.27 3.52 -5.39
C ASN A 165 14.79 3.32 -6.84
N GLY A 166 13.50 3.01 -7.01
CA GLY A 166 12.89 2.82 -8.34
C GLY A 166 13.06 1.42 -8.93
N GLN A 167 13.64 0.45 -8.20
CA GLN A 167 13.92 -0.89 -8.71
C GLN A 167 12.78 -1.91 -8.44
N GLY A 168 11.84 -1.60 -7.55
CA GLY A 168 10.82 -2.54 -7.07
C GLY A 168 9.55 -2.72 -7.93
N GLY A 169 9.47 -2.09 -9.11
CA GLY A 169 8.26 -2.12 -9.94
C GLY A 169 7.06 -1.36 -9.35
N CYS A 170 5.87 -1.58 -9.91
CA CYS A 170 4.63 -0.95 -9.45
C CYS A 170 3.81 -1.89 -8.57
N ARG A 171 3.35 -1.40 -7.41
CA ARG A 171 2.43 -2.10 -6.50
C ARG A 171 1.18 -1.27 -6.24
N LEU A 172 0.09 -1.96 -5.91
CA LEU A 172 -1.14 -1.33 -5.47
C LEU A 172 -1.14 -1.21 -3.95
N LEU A 173 -1.57 -0.05 -3.46
CA LEU A 173 -1.73 0.30 -2.06
C LEU A 173 -3.20 0.13 -1.65
N ASN A 174 -3.42 -0.04 -0.35
CA ASN A 174 -4.76 -0.26 0.21
C ASN A 174 -5.57 1.04 0.22
N CYS A 175 -6.80 0.98 -0.29
CA CYS A 175 -7.77 2.08 -0.24
C CYS A 175 -8.76 1.85 0.91
N CYS A 176 -9.15 2.89 1.64
CA CYS A 176 -9.98 2.75 2.84
C CYS A 176 -11.41 2.28 2.56
N SER A 177 -12.00 2.74 1.46
CA SER A 177 -13.43 2.55 1.17
C SER A 177 -13.68 1.84 -0.17
N GLY A 178 -12.70 1.06 -0.66
CA GLY A 178 -12.87 0.33 -1.92
C GLY A 178 -11.57 -0.19 -2.54
N TYR A 179 -11.37 0.08 -3.82
CA TYR A 179 -10.32 -0.54 -4.63
C TYR A 179 -9.50 0.51 -5.41
N CYS A 180 -8.32 0.09 -5.87
CA CYS A 180 -7.47 0.91 -6.70
C CYS A 180 -7.84 0.74 -8.18
N ALA A 181 -8.22 1.83 -8.86
CA ALA A 181 -8.52 1.82 -10.29
C ALA A 181 -8.05 3.10 -10.99
N ALA A 182 -7.39 2.92 -12.14
CA ALA A 182 -6.72 4.00 -12.87
C ALA A 182 -5.81 4.83 -11.95
N THR A 183 -4.95 4.14 -11.18
CA THR A 183 -3.97 4.69 -10.22
C THR A 183 -4.56 5.44 -9.02
N LYS A 184 -5.89 5.52 -8.90
CA LYS A 184 -6.59 6.28 -7.85
C LYS A 184 -7.55 5.41 -7.04
N CYS A 185 -7.67 5.70 -5.74
CA CYS A 185 -8.66 5.03 -4.90
C CYS A 185 -10.09 5.39 -5.32
N ARG A 186 -10.94 4.36 -5.45
CA ARG A 186 -12.37 4.49 -5.77
C ARG A 186 -13.22 3.88 -4.66
N LYS A 187 -14.42 4.43 -4.48
CA LYS A 187 -15.44 3.84 -3.60
C LYS A 187 -16.04 2.59 -4.26
N THR A 188 -16.35 1.57 -3.47
CA THR A 188 -17.29 0.53 -3.87
C THR A 188 -18.71 1.10 -3.76
N SER A 189 -19.50 0.98 -4.83
CA SER A 189 -20.88 1.44 -4.94
C SER A 189 -21.81 0.75 -3.94
#